data_AF-A0AAE0NM55-F1
#
_entry.id   AF-A0AAE0NM55-F1
#
_cell.length_a   1.000
_cell.length_b   1.000
_cell.length_c   1.000
_cell.angle_alpha   90.00
_cell.angle_beta   90.00
_cell.angle_gamma   90.00
#
_symmetry.space_group_name_H-M   'P 1'
#
loop_
_entity.id
_entity.type
_entity.pdbx_description
1 polymer ?
#
loop_
_entity_poly.entity_id
_entity_poly.type
_entity_poly.pdbx_seq_one_letter_code
_entity_poly.pdbx_strand_id
1 'polypeptide(L)'
;MLRPQTFQSSCLSVLRLFRKQIALPTLQPRNIATSSAASPSPSASESLAASLASASAASETVIASEEALGSFLSSIAPSCTLYLDLEGTALSRNGTVSLITSLVYPQRTTRLIDVLTLGKAAFTTPARDGRTTLKSILEDPTISKYLWDVRSDADALWALYGVGLRGVTDLQLLENAGRAGNRKLIRGLSKSIKRDLALTPADLDRWHRTKTEGKRLMDENRFDVRPIAPDVVEYCLGDVALLPALHELYGGRVDAEWLAKVVDESARRIEEVQAVDYDTTFTYKKMLAPWGGDLVVKVLDLNPDLPATDAELPAVDVEPVKPLV
;
A
#
# COMPACT_ATOMS: atom_id res chain seq x y z
N MET A 1 23.02 36.32 -7.57
CA MET A 1 23.90 35.15 -7.36
C MET A 1 23.76 34.68 -5.92
N LEU A 2 22.94 33.65 -5.67
CA LEU A 2 22.77 33.04 -4.34
C LEU A 2 22.86 31.52 -4.54
N ARG A 3 23.77 30.89 -3.80
CA ARG A 3 24.07 29.45 -3.85
C ARG A 3 22.95 28.64 -3.18
N PRO A 4 22.64 27.41 -3.65
CA PRO A 4 21.73 26.52 -2.95
C PRO A 4 22.42 25.82 -1.78
N GLN A 5 21.75 25.83 -0.61
CA GLN A 5 22.14 25.07 0.57
C GLN A 5 21.81 23.58 0.39
N THR A 6 22.73 22.76 0.85
CA THR A 6 22.79 21.30 0.70
C THR A 6 21.74 20.57 1.55
N PHE A 7 20.86 19.84 0.88
CA PHE A 7 19.85 18.93 1.46
C PHE A 7 20.46 17.51 1.55
N GLN A 8 21.38 17.28 2.49
CA GLN A 8 22.06 15.96 2.60
C GLN A 8 21.98 15.32 4.00
N SER A 9 21.23 15.90 4.95
CA SER A 9 21.15 15.40 6.33
C SER A 9 19.87 14.62 6.69
N SER A 10 18.96 14.36 5.73
CA SER A 10 17.65 13.75 5.99
C SER A 10 17.64 12.21 6.01
N CYS A 11 18.44 11.54 5.15
CA CYS A 11 18.36 10.09 4.96
C CYS A 11 18.78 9.24 6.18
N LEU A 12 19.70 9.71 7.01
CA LEU A 12 20.15 8.98 8.21
C LEU A 12 19.13 9.03 9.37
N SER A 13 18.22 10.00 9.34
CA SER A 13 17.21 10.20 10.38
C SER A 13 16.02 9.25 10.22
N VAL A 14 15.64 8.94 8.97
CA VAL A 14 14.52 8.04 8.64
C VAL A 14 14.84 6.58 8.99
N LEU A 15 16.08 6.12 8.71
CA LEU A 15 16.55 4.78 9.10
C LEU A 15 16.76 4.63 10.62
N ARG A 16 17.13 5.70 11.34
CA ARG A 16 17.25 5.68 12.80
C ARG A 16 15.90 5.72 13.53
N LEU A 17 14.85 6.29 12.93
CA LEU A 17 13.51 6.31 13.54
C LEU A 17 12.76 4.97 13.39
N PHE A 18 13.02 4.20 12.33
CA PHE A 18 12.49 2.83 12.20
C PHE A 18 12.90 1.92 13.39
N ARG A 19 14.07 2.17 13.98
CA ARG A 19 14.53 1.50 15.21
C ARG A 19 13.84 1.96 16.49
N LYS A 20 13.22 3.15 16.52
CA LYS A 20 12.62 3.72 17.74
C LYS A 20 11.13 3.43 17.91
N GLN A 21 10.39 3.15 16.84
CA GLN A 21 8.96 2.85 16.92
C GLN A 21 8.65 1.44 17.45
N ILE A 22 9.67 0.59 17.59
CA ILE A 22 9.59 -0.72 18.25
C ILE A 22 10.63 -0.75 19.38
N ALA A 23 10.39 0.00 20.45
CA ALA A 23 11.19 -0.14 21.66
C ALA A 23 10.80 -1.43 22.39
N LEU A 24 11.71 -2.42 22.43
CA LEU A 24 11.67 -3.58 23.31
C LEU A 24 12.97 -3.64 24.14
N PRO A 25 12.93 -4.21 25.35
CA PRO A 25 13.88 -3.93 26.42
C PRO A 25 15.28 -4.46 26.13
N THR A 26 16.28 -3.69 26.55
CA THR A 26 17.70 -4.05 26.57
C THR A 26 17.91 -5.39 27.27
N LEU A 27 18.28 -6.43 26.50
CA LEU A 27 18.79 -7.68 27.04
C LEU A 27 20.21 -7.45 27.58
N GLN A 28 20.38 -7.63 28.89
CA GLN A 28 21.71 -7.68 29.51
C GLN A 28 22.48 -8.93 29.06
N PRO A 29 23.83 -8.86 28.98
CA PRO A 29 24.64 -9.98 28.56
C PRO A 29 24.54 -11.14 29.57
N ARG A 30 24.15 -12.33 29.08
CA ARG A 30 24.13 -13.57 29.88
C ARG A 30 25.55 -14.09 30.07
N ASN A 31 25.99 -14.12 31.32
CA ASN A 31 27.11 -14.94 31.77
C ASN A 31 26.78 -16.43 31.58
N ILE A 32 27.76 -17.17 31.08
CA ILE A 32 27.74 -18.63 30.98
C ILE A 32 27.87 -19.18 32.40
N ALA A 33 26.81 -19.82 32.90
CA ALA A 33 26.88 -20.77 33.99
C ALA A 33 25.79 -21.83 33.86
N THR A 34 26.19 -23.05 34.14
CA THR A 34 25.51 -24.34 34.00
C THR A 34 24.32 -24.54 34.94
N SER A 35 23.44 -25.48 34.55
CA SER A 35 22.53 -26.30 35.38
C SER A 35 21.13 -25.75 35.73
N SER A 36 20.12 -26.39 35.11
CA SER A 36 18.83 -26.82 35.65
C SER A 36 18.08 -25.90 36.64
N ALA A 37 17.11 -25.13 36.11
CA ALA A 37 15.87 -24.77 36.82
C ALA A 37 14.80 -24.38 35.80
N ALA A 38 13.62 -25.01 35.88
CA ALA A 38 12.45 -24.63 35.10
C ALA A 38 12.08 -23.16 35.39
N SER A 39 11.97 -22.36 34.34
CA SER A 39 11.55 -20.96 34.46
C SER A 39 10.08 -20.91 34.91
N PRO A 40 9.70 -20.01 35.85
CA PRO A 40 8.30 -19.88 36.23
C PRO A 40 7.50 -19.36 35.03
N SER A 41 6.37 -20.02 34.75
CA SER A 41 5.32 -19.51 33.87
C SER A 41 4.89 -18.12 34.35
N PRO A 42 4.61 -17.17 33.44
CA PRO A 42 4.16 -15.84 33.83
C PRO A 42 2.91 -15.94 34.70
N SER A 43 2.86 -15.10 35.74
CA SER A 43 1.71 -15.07 36.66
C SER A 43 0.43 -14.71 35.88
N ALA A 44 -0.71 -15.26 36.29
CA ALA A 44 -2.00 -15.00 35.62
C ALA A 44 -2.32 -13.49 35.51
N SER A 45 -1.84 -12.69 36.47
CA SER A 45 -1.96 -11.22 36.47
C SER A 45 -1.14 -10.53 35.37
N GLU A 46 0.08 -10.99 35.09
CA GLU A 46 0.92 -10.42 34.02
C GLU A 46 0.38 -10.80 32.64
N SER A 47 -0.11 -12.02 32.49
CA SER A 47 -0.78 -12.48 31.27
C SER A 47 -2.06 -11.68 30.98
N LEU A 48 -2.87 -11.40 32.01
CA LEU A 48 -4.07 -10.59 31.88
C LEU A 48 -3.73 -9.13 31.54
N ALA A 49 -2.71 -8.54 32.18
CA ALA A 49 -2.27 -7.18 31.88
C ALA A 49 -1.72 -7.04 30.45
N ALA A 50 -0.94 -8.01 29.98
CA ALA A 50 -0.45 -8.03 28.59
C ALA A 50 -1.58 -8.21 27.58
N SER A 51 -2.57 -9.05 27.90
CA SER A 51 -3.76 -9.23 27.06
C SER A 51 -4.63 -7.98 27.00
N LEU A 52 -4.85 -7.30 28.14
CA LEU A 52 -5.56 -6.02 28.20
C LEU A 52 -4.82 -4.89 27.48
N ALA A 53 -3.49 -4.83 27.59
CA ALA A 53 -2.67 -3.85 26.86
C ALA A 53 -2.70 -4.10 25.35
N SER A 54 -2.62 -5.36 24.92
CA SER A 54 -2.76 -5.77 23.51
C SER A 54 -4.16 -5.46 22.97
N ALA A 55 -5.21 -5.77 23.74
CA ALA A 55 -6.59 -5.43 23.39
C ALA A 55 -6.82 -3.91 23.33
N SER A 56 -6.20 -3.12 24.22
CA SER A 56 -6.26 -1.66 24.20
C SER A 56 -5.54 -1.08 22.97
N ALA A 57 -4.36 -1.60 22.63
CA ALA A 57 -3.62 -1.16 21.43
C ALA A 57 -4.34 -1.55 20.13
N ALA A 58 -4.95 -2.74 20.09
CA ALA A 58 -5.78 -3.18 18.98
C ALA A 58 -7.08 -2.35 18.85
N SER A 59 -7.71 -2.01 19.97
CA SER A 59 -8.91 -1.16 20.03
C SER A 59 -8.64 0.27 19.55
N GLU A 60 -7.45 0.81 19.82
CA GLU A 60 -7.06 2.10 19.24
C GLU A 60 -6.79 1.97 17.73
N THR A 61 -6.19 0.87 17.29
CA THR A 61 -5.77 0.68 15.89
C THR A 61 -6.95 0.44 14.95
N VAL A 62 -7.93 -0.35 15.38
CA VAL A 62 -9.11 -0.72 14.60
C VAL A 62 -10.26 0.25 14.88
N ILE A 63 -10.78 0.86 13.82
CA ILE A 63 -11.93 1.75 13.86
C ILE A 63 -13.17 0.96 13.45
N ALA A 64 -13.95 0.52 14.44
CA ALA A 64 -15.20 -0.23 14.23
C ALA A 64 -16.45 0.49 14.77
N SER A 65 -16.31 1.75 15.23
CA SER A 65 -17.44 2.58 15.68
C SER A 65 -17.41 3.97 15.03
N GLU A 66 -18.59 4.58 14.88
CA GLU A 66 -18.73 5.93 14.34
C GLU A 66 -17.98 6.98 15.18
N GLU A 67 -17.96 6.83 16.51
CA GLU A 67 -17.24 7.74 17.42
C GLU A 67 -15.72 7.69 17.20
N ALA A 68 -15.16 6.48 17.08
CA ALA A 68 -13.75 6.29 16.78
C ALA A 68 -13.41 6.83 15.38
N LEU A 69 -14.30 6.60 14.40
CA LEU A 69 -14.14 7.11 13.04
C LEU A 69 -14.15 8.64 13.03
N GLY A 70 -15.17 9.28 13.61
CA GLY A 70 -15.26 10.73 13.68
C GLY A 70 -14.05 11.36 14.37
N SER A 71 -13.52 10.72 15.42
CA SER A 71 -12.29 11.15 16.09
C SER A 71 -11.05 11.01 15.21
N PHE A 72 -10.91 9.89 14.48
CA PHE A 72 -9.81 9.71 13.53
C PHE A 72 -9.86 10.71 12.38
N LEU A 73 -11.01 10.91 11.75
CA LEU A 73 -11.17 11.87 10.65
C LEU A 73 -10.83 13.30 11.07
N SER A 74 -11.18 13.67 12.31
CA SER A 74 -10.83 14.98 12.88
C SER A 74 -9.31 15.20 13.04
N SER A 75 -8.51 14.13 13.02
CA SER A 75 -7.05 14.21 13.11
C SER A 75 -6.37 14.42 11.75
N ILE A 76 -7.10 14.24 10.65
CA ILE A 76 -6.58 14.37 9.28
C ILE A 76 -6.70 15.84 8.86
N ALA A 77 -5.58 16.56 8.88
CA ALA A 77 -5.54 17.93 8.36
C ALA A 77 -5.51 17.94 6.82
N PRO A 78 -5.99 19.00 6.14
CA PRO A 78 -5.91 19.11 4.68
C PRO A 78 -4.47 19.03 4.13
N SER A 79 -3.46 19.37 4.93
CA SER A 79 -2.05 19.26 4.56
C SER A 79 -1.47 17.85 4.74
N CYS A 80 -2.24 16.90 5.27
CA CYS A 80 -1.79 15.54 5.45
C CYS A 80 -1.71 14.81 4.10
N THR A 81 -0.86 13.78 4.08
CA THR A 81 -0.81 12.81 2.99
C THR A 81 -1.30 11.48 3.51
N LEU A 82 -2.16 10.81 2.74
CA LEU A 82 -2.67 9.49 3.07
C LEU A 82 -2.00 8.42 2.22
N TYR A 83 -1.59 7.34 2.87
CA TYR A 83 -1.19 6.09 2.21
C TYR A 83 -2.25 5.06 2.53
N LEU A 84 -2.89 4.53 1.49
CA LEU A 84 -4.09 3.72 1.62
C LEU A 84 -3.89 2.35 0.96
N ASP A 85 -4.58 1.36 1.51
CA ASP A 85 -4.71 0.02 0.95
C ASP A 85 -6.04 -0.59 1.41
N LEU A 86 -6.74 -1.30 0.52
CA LEU A 86 -8.03 -1.93 0.81
C LEU A 86 -7.92 -3.44 0.80
N GLU A 87 -8.69 -4.08 1.68
CA GLU A 87 -8.79 -5.53 1.71
C GLU A 87 -10.25 -5.98 1.71
N GLY A 88 -10.51 -7.11 1.04
CA GLY A 88 -11.83 -7.70 0.93
C GLY A 88 -11.82 -8.98 0.09
N THR A 89 -12.95 -9.68 0.08
CA THR A 89 -13.13 -10.88 -0.73
C THR A 89 -13.37 -10.47 -2.19
N ALA A 90 -12.51 -10.94 -3.10
CA ALA A 90 -12.56 -10.59 -4.53
C ALA A 90 -12.67 -9.07 -4.79
N LEU A 91 -11.84 -8.27 -4.09
CA LEU A 91 -11.86 -6.81 -4.07
C LEU A 91 -12.00 -6.17 -5.48
N SER A 92 -13.22 -5.70 -5.78
CA SER A 92 -13.67 -5.06 -7.02
C SER A 92 -15.20 -4.85 -6.89
N ARG A 93 -15.88 -4.32 -7.92
CA ARG A 93 -17.35 -4.17 -8.01
C ARG A 93 -18.18 -5.42 -7.72
N ASN A 94 -17.59 -6.61 -7.87
CA ASN A 94 -18.26 -7.90 -7.69
C ASN A 94 -17.92 -8.58 -6.35
N GLY A 95 -17.11 -7.94 -5.51
CA GLY A 95 -16.64 -8.48 -4.24
C GLY A 95 -17.06 -7.61 -3.05
N THR A 96 -16.16 -7.47 -2.08
CA THR A 96 -16.36 -6.67 -0.88
C THR A 96 -15.21 -5.69 -0.65
N VAL A 97 -15.50 -4.61 0.09
CA VAL A 97 -14.48 -3.85 0.83
C VAL A 97 -14.75 -4.11 2.29
N SER A 98 -13.82 -4.80 2.95
CA SER A 98 -13.97 -5.23 4.34
C SER A 98 -13.13 -4.39 5.28
N LEU A 99 -11.98 -3.93 4.82
CA LEU A 99 -11.05 -3.09 5.57
C LEU A 99 -10.47 -2.00 4.67
N ILE A 100 -10.25 -0.81 5.25
CA ILE A 100 -9.41 0.23 4.67
C ILE A 100 -8.28 0.52 5.65
N THR A 101 -7.04 0.35 5.24
CA THR A 101 -5.88 0.80 6.03
C THR A 101 -5.52 2.21 5.61
N SER A 102 -5.32 3.10 6.59
CA SER A 102 -4.89 4.48 6.34
C SER A 102 -3.71 4.85 7.23
N LEU A 103 -2.57 5.11 6.60
CA LEU A 103 -1.41 5.75 7.22
C LEU A 103 -1.43 7.26 6.90
N VAL A 104 -1.54 8.08 7.95
CA VAL A 104 -1.57 9.54 7.88
C VAL A 104 -0.18 10.12 8.12
N TYR A 105 0.33 10.89 7.15
CA TYR A 105 1.63 11.57 7.23
C TYR A 105 1.43 13.10 7.38
N PRO A 106 2.28 13.82 8.15
CA PRO A 106 3.52 13.39 8.82
C PRO A 106 3.34 12.75 10.20
N GLN A 107 2.12 12.67 10.72
CA GLN A 107 1.83 12.15 12.06
C GLN A 107 2.26 10.68 12.24
N ARG A 108 2.36 9.93 11.14
CA ARG A 108 2.66 8.50 11.09
C ARG A 108 1.68 7.66 11.92
N THR A 109 0.41 8.06 11.90
CA THR A 109 -0.67 7.32 12.54
C THR A 109 -1.30 6.39 11.52
N THR A 110 -1.22 5.08 11.76
CA THR A 110 -1.90 4.07 10.94
C THR A 110 -3.15 3.59 11.66
N ARG A 111 -4.29 3.60 10.99
CA ARG A 111 -5.55 3.06 11.47
C ARG A 111 -6.15 2.10 10.45
N LEU A 112 -6.86 1.09 10.95
CA LEU A 112 -7.58 0.11 10.16
C LEU A 112 -9.08 0.34 10.33
N ILE A 113 -9.76 0.80 9.28
CA ILE A 113 -11.19 1.08 9.28
C ILE A 113 -11.92 -0.20 8.94
N ASP A 114 -12.77 -0.65 9.87
CA ASP A 114 -13.60 -1.83 9.71
C ASP A 114 -14.86 -1.50 8.89
N VAL A 115 -14.69 -1.47 7.56
CA VAL A 115 -15.75 -1.16 6.61
C VAL A 115 -16.88 -2.20 6.67
N LEU A 116 -16.55 -3.47 6.92
CA LEU A 116 -17.57 -4.52 7.04
C LEU A 116 -18.52 -4.25 8.23
N THR A 117 -17.98 -3.80 9.36
CA THR A 117 -18.76 -3.49 10.56
C THR A 117 -19.51 -2.16 10.43
N LEU A 118 -18.88 -1.13 9.90
CA LEU A 118 -19.46 0.21 9.75
C LEU A 118 -20.42 0.32 8.55
N GLY A 119 -20.25 -0.53 7.53
CA GLY A 119 -20.96 -0.46 6.27
C GLY A 119 -20.89 0.94 5.65
N LYS A 120 -22.05 1.48 5.24
CA LYS A 120 -22.14 2.84 4.68
C LYS A 120 -21.68 3.92 5.67
N ALA A 121 -21.80 3.70 6.98
CA ALA A 121 -21.37 4.66 7.98
C ALA A 121 -19.87 4.92 7.92
N ALA A 122 -19.06 3.99 7.37
CA ALA A 122 -17.63 4.21 7.13
C ALA A 122 -17.37 5.47 6.27
N PHE A 123 -18.31 5.82 5.39
CA PHE A 123 -18.18 6.90 4.41
C PHE A 123 -19.07 8.10 4.70
N THR A 124 -20.12 7.95 5.51
CA THR A 124 -21.09 9.00 5.83
C THR A 124 -20.95 9.58 7.24
N THR A 125 -20.24 8.90 8.15
CA THR A 125 -20.02 9.42 9.51
C THR A 125 -19.22 10.72 9.46
N PRO A 126 -19.73 11.81 10.08
CA PRO A 126 -19.00 13.06 10.14
C PRO A 126 -17.89 13.02 11.21
N ALA A 127 -16.83 13.78 10.95
CA ALA A 127 -15.85 14.19 11.93
C ALA A 127 -16.47 15.14 12.97
N ARG A 128 -15.69 15.57 13.95
CA ARG A 128 -16.15 16.48 15.02
C ARG A 128 -16.57 17.87 14.51
N ASP A 129 -16.17 18.23 13.30
CA ASP A 129 -16.60 19.47 12.64
C ASP A 129 -18.01 19.37 12.02
N GLY A 130 -18.65 18.19 12.08
CA GLY A 130 -19.98 17.93 11.57
C GLY A 130 -20.10 17.88 10.05
N ARG A 131 -19.00 18.00 9.30
CA ARG A 131 -19.01 18.12 7.83
C ARG A 131 -18.07 17.15 7.13
N THR A 132 -16.87 16.97 7.67
CA THR A 132 -15.85 16.16 7.04
C THR A 132 -16.16 14.68 7.22
N THR A 133 -16.30 13.93 6.13
CA THR A 133 -16.46 12.46 6.15
C THR A 133 -15.28 11.79 5.45
N LEU A 134 -15.11 10.46 5.63
CA LEU A 134 -14.12 9.71 4.86
C LEU A 134 -14.34 9.87 3.35
N LYS A 135 -15.60 9.82 2.89
CA LYS A 135 -15.94 10.08 1.48
C LYS A 135 -15.44 11.46 1.03
N SER A 136 -15.70 12.51 1.79
CA SER A 136 -15.26 13.86 1.42
C SER A 136 -13.73 13.97 1.33
N ILE A 137 -12.99 13.30 2.21
CA ILE A 137 -11.52 13.25 2.18
C ILE A 137 -11.01 12.47 0.97
N LEU A 138 -11.62 11.33 0.67
CA LEU A 138 -11.27 10.49 -0.48
C LEU A 138 -11.60 11.17 -1.82
N GLU A 139 -12.63 12.01 -1.85
CA GLU A 139 -13.06 12.80 -3.02
C GLU A 139 -12.37 14.16 -3.15
N ASP A 140 -11.65 14.63 -2.13
CA ASP A 140 -10.94 15.91 -2.20
C ASP A 140 -9.64 15.78 -3.04
N PRO A 141 -9.53 16.46 -4.20
CA PRO A 141 -8.32 16.41 -5.02
C PRO A 141 -7.11 17.12 -4.39
N THR A 142 -7.32 17.96 -3.36
CA THR A 142 -6.26 18.72 -2.69
C THR A 142 -5.56 17.93 -1.58
N ILE A 143 -6.20 16.90 -1.05
CA ILE A 143 -5.58 15.96 -0.11
C ILE A 143 -4.88 14.88 -0.93
N SER A 144 -3.57 14.73 -0.78
CA SER A 144 -2.79 13.75 -1.54
C SER A 144 -3.02 12.34 -1.00
N LYS A 145 -3.30 11.40 -1.90
CA LYS A 145 -3.43 9.96 -1.60
C LYS A 145 -2.45 9.15 -2.43
N TYR A 146 -1.84 8.16 -1.80
CA TYR A 146 -0.92 7.24 -2.44
C TYR A 146 -1.40 5.82 -2.21
N LEU A 147 -1.59 5.10 -3.30
CA LEU A 147 -1.97 3.69 -3.32
C LEU A 147 -1.00 2.95 -4.24
N TRP A 148 -0.84 1.65 -4.01
CA TRP A 148 -0.13 0.80 -4.95
C TRP A 148 -1.13 0.11 -5.86
N ASP A 149 -1.16 0.45 -7.15
CA ASP A 149 -2.09 -0.14 -8.12
C ASP A 149 -3.57 0.11 -7.80
N VAL A 150 -4.01 1.36 -7.96
CA VAL A 150 -5.32 1.88 -7.47
C VAL A 150 -6.57 1.24 -8.10
N ARG A 151 -6.43 0.41 -9.14
CA ARG A 151 -7.56 0.03 -10.01
C ARG A 151 -8.66 -0.72 -9.26
N SER A 152 -8.31 -1.76 -8.51
CA SER A 152 -9.28 -2.55 -7.76
C SER A 152 -9.88 -1.78 -6.59
N ASP A 153 -9.06 -0.98 -5.89
CA ASP A 153 -9.52 -0.13 -4.78
C ASP A 153 -10.55 0.90 -5.26
N ALA A 154 -10.24 1.60 -6.36
CA ALA A 154 -11.11 2.61 -6.94
C ALA A 154 -12.42 2.00 -7.46
N ASP A 155 -12.36 0.85 -8.15
CA ASP A 155 -13.53 0.14 -8.64
C ASP A 155 -14.45 -0.28 -7.49
N ALA A 156 -13.88 -0.87 -6.43
CA ALA A 156 -14.63 -1.32 -5.28
C ALA A 156 -15.29 -0.15 -4.52
N LEU A 157 -14.55 0.94 -4.27
CA LEU A 157 -15.08 2.15 -3.63
C LEU A 157 -16.22 2.78 -4.45
N TRP A 158 -16.06 2.86 -5.77
CA TRP A 158 -17.05 3.46 -6.64
C TRP A 158 -18.31 2.58 -6.76
N ALA A 159 -18.15 1.32 -7.15
CA ALA A 159 -19.29 0.46 -7.46
C ALA A 159 -20.07 0.05 -6.21
N LEU A 160 -19.42 -0.16 -5.06
CA LEU A 160 -20.06 -0.66 -3.85
C LEU A 160 -20.57 0.48 -2.94
N TYR A 161 -19.90 1.64 -2.95
CA TYR A 161 -20.19 2.74 -2.02
C TYR A 161 -20.40 4.11 -2.69
N GLY A 162 -20.24 4.21 -4.02
CA GLY A 162 -20.35 5.47 -4.75
C GLY A 162 -19.30 6.49 -4.33
N VAL A 163 -18.11 6.04 -3.90
CA VAL A 163 -17.00 6.90 -3.44
C VAL A 163 -15.97 7.04 -4.57
N GLY A 164 -15.77 8.27 -5.06
CA GLY A 164 -14.83 8.55 -6.15
C GLY A 164 -13.46 8.97 -5.62
N LEU A 165 -12.41 8.18 -5.85
CA LEU A 165 -11.06 8.61 -5.49
C LEU A 165 -10.59 9.79 -6.36
N ARG A 166 -10.03 10.83 -5.75
CA ARG A 166 -9.39 11.98 -6.43
C ARG A 166 -8.06 12.33 -5.78
N GLY A 167 -7.18 13.09 -6.45
CA GLY A 167 -5.88 13.48 -5.86
C GLY A 167 -4.97 12.28 -5.55
N VAL A 168 -5.10 11.19 -6.31
CA VAL A 168 -4.31 9.97 -6.14
C VAL A 168 -3.06 10.03 -7.00
N THR A 169 -1.94 9.58 -6.43
CA THR A 169 -0.76 9.14 -7.18
C THR A 169 -0.59 7.64 -6.98
N ASP A 170 -0.70 6.88 -8.08
CA ASP A 170 -0.44 5.44 -8.08
C ASP A 170 1.08 5.18 -8.02
N LEU A 171 1.55 4.63 -6.90
CA LEU A 171 2.96 4.37 -6.65
C LEU A 171 3.56 3.33 -7.59
N GLN A 172 2.74 2.44 -8.15
CA GLN A 172 3.18 1.48 -9.15
C GLN A 172 3.57 2.18 -10.46
N LEU A 173 2.80 3.19 -10.85
CA LEU A 173 3.11 4.02 -12.01
C LEU A 173 4.32 4.91 -11.75
N LEU A 174 4.42 5.48 -10.55
CA LEU A 174 5.57 6.27 -10.13
C LEU A 174 6.86 5.45 -10.13
N GLU A 175 6.81 4.22 -9.62
CA GLU A 175 7.93 3.27 -9.69
C GLU A 175 8.34 3.01 -11.14
N ASN A 176 7.38 2.72 -12.01
CA ASN A 176 7.67 2.43 -13.41
C ASN A 176 8.27 3.64 -14.15
N ALA A 177 7.75 4.84 -13.90
CA ALA A 177 8.26 6.10 -14.45
C ALA A 177 9.70 6.38 -14.00
N GLY A 178 9.98 6.21 -12.70
CA GLY A 178 11.31 6.40 -12.11
C GLY A 178 12.30 5.26 -12.37
N ARG A 179 11.88 4.18 -13.05
CA ARG A 179 12.72 3.00 -13.29
C ARG A 179 13.74 3.27 -14.40
N ALA A 180 14.99 2.86 -14.18
CA ALA A 180 15.99 2.75 -15.24
C ALA A 180 15.77 1.46 -16.06
N GLY A 181 15.90 1.56 -17.39
CA GLY A 181 15.76 0.42 -18.30
C GLY A 181 14.32 0.10 -18.70
N ASN A 182 13.96 -1.19 -18.73
CA ASN A 182 12.68 -1.64 -19.29
C ASN A 182 11.47 -1.21 -18.45
N ARG A 183 10.61 -0.40 -19.08
CA ARG A 183 9.36 0.12 -18.51
C ARG A 183 8.10 -0.56 -19.05
N LYS A 184 8.20 -1.54 -19.97
CA LYS A 184 7.04 -2.18 -20.61
C LYS A 184 6.06 -2.80 -19.63
N LEU A 185 6.54 -3.36 -18.52
CA LEU A 185 5.71 -4.01 -17.51
C LEU A 185 5.74 -3.26 -16.17
N ILE A 186 4.58 -3.16 -15.54
CA ILE A 186 4.45 -2.73 -14.14
C ILE A 186 4.97 -3.83 -13.19
N ARG A 187 5.28 -3.47 -11.95
CA ARG A 187 5.74 -4.42 -10.92
C ARG A 187 4.77 -4.44 -9.74
N GLY A 188 4.61 -5.60 -9.12
CA GLY A 188 3.89 -5.70 -7.85
C GLY A 188 4.72 -5.13 -6.69
N LEU A 189 4.02 -4.64 -5.64
CA LEU A 189 4.61 -4.03 -4.44
C LEU A 189 5.73 -4.88 -3.85
N SER A 190 5.47 -6.19 -3.72
CA SER A 190 6.42 -7.15 -3.17
C SER A 190 7.75 -7.22 -3.92
N LYS A 191 7.71 -7.10 -5.25
CA LYS A 191 8.93 -7.12 -6.08
C LYS A 191 9.68 -5.80 -5.95
N SER A 192 8.96 -4.70 -5.86
CA SER A 192 9.51 -3.35 -5.74
C SER A 192 10.20 -3.14 -4.38
N ILE A 193 9.57 -3.53 -3.27
CA ILE A 193 10.17 -3.48 -1.92
C ILE A 193 11.50 -4.23 -1.88
N LYS A 194 11.53 -5.50 -2.32
CA LYS A 194 12.74 -6.35 -2.29
C LYS A 194 13.91 -5.77 -3.09
N ARG A 195 13.61 -5.05 -4.18
CA ARG A 195 14.63 -4.57 -5.11
C ARG A 195 15.12 -3.17 -4.77
N ASP A 196 14.21 -2.31 -4.34
CA ASP A 196 14.48 -0.87 -4.27
C ASP A 196 14.70 -0.37 -2.85
N LEU A 197 14.13 -1.03 -1.84
CA LEU A 197 14.37 -0.68 -0.44
C LEU A 197 15.55 -1.47 0.11
N ALA A 198 16.54 -0.76 0.64
CA ALA A 198 17.67 -1.34 1.36
C ALA A 198 17.24 -1.77 2.78
N LEU A 199 16.34 -2.75 2.86
CA LEU A 199 15.93 -3.33 4.14
C LEU A 199 17.06 -4.19 4.72
N THR A 200 17.15 -4.25 6.05
CA THR A 200 18.03 -5.22 6.69
C THR A 200 17.51 -6.63 6.42
N PRO A 201 18.35 -7.69 6.44
CA PRO A 201 17.88 -9.06 6.29
C PRO A 201 16.75 -9.41 7.26
N ALA A 202 16.85 -8.93 8.51
CA ALA A 202 15.83 -9.16 9.52
C ALA A 202 14.48 -8.48 9.20
N ASP A 203 14.50 -7.25 8.68
CA ASP A 203 13.29 -6.52 8.28
C ASP A 203 12.66 -7.14 7.03
N LEU A 204 13.51 -7.56 6.08
CA LEU A 204 13.08 -8.27 4.88
C LEU A 204 12.43 -9.60 5.25
N ASP A 205 13.05 -10.40 6.13
CA ASP A 205 12.50 -11.68 6.61
C ASP A 205 11.19 -11.50 7.37
N ARG A 206 11.06 -10.41 8.15
CA ARG A 206 9.81 -10.08 8.83
C ARG A 206 8.71 -9.77 7.82
N TRP A 207 8.97 -8.83 6.91
CA TRP A 207 8.01 -8.43 5.88
C TRP A 207 7.62 -9.59 4.95
N HIS A 208 8.58 -10.45 4.59
CA HIS A 208 8.33 -11.65 3.80
C HIS A 208 7.42 -12.64 4.52
N ARG A 209 7.62 -12.86 5.83
CA ARG A 209 6.75 -13.73 6.62
C ARG A 209 5.33 -13.18 6.67
N THR A 210 5.17 -11.89 6.95
CA THR A 210 3.87 -11.21 6.94
C THR A 210 3.17 -11.35 5.59
N LYS A 211 3.86 -11.15 4.46
CA LYS A 211 3.27 -11.29 3.12
C LYS A 211 2.94 -12.73 2.73
N THR A 212 3.74 -13.70 3.16
CA THR A 212 3.49 -15.12 2.88
C THR A 212 2.26 -15.60 3.65
N GLU A 213 2.16 -15.20 4.92
CA GLU A 213 0.98 -15.46 5.74
C GLU A 213 -0.25 -14.73 5.21
N GLY A 214 -0.10 -13.48 4.78
CA GLY A 214 -1.15 -12.70 4.14
C GLY A 214 -1.78 -13.34 2.92
N LYS A 215 -0.98 -14.01 2.09
CA LYS A 215 -1.51 -14.79 0.96
C LYS A 215 -2.43 -15.92 1.44
N ARG A 216 -2.09 -16.58 2.54
CA ARG A 216 -2.96 -17.57 3.20
C ARG A 216 -4.24 -16.92 3.75
N LEU A 217 -4.15 -15.69 4.29
CA LEU A 217 -5.32 -14.94 4.77
C LEU A 217 -6.32 -14.64 3.64
N MET A 218 -5.81 -14.27 2.46
CA MET A 218 -6.60 -14.04 1.24
C MET A 218 -7.31 -15.32 0.79
N ASP A 219 -6.59 -16.44 0.70
CA ASP A 219 -7.14 -17.73 0.25
C ASP A 219 -8.24 -18.26 1.19
N GLU A 220 -8.21 -17.86 2.46
CA GLU A 220 -9.16 -18.26 3.51
C GLU A 220 -10.29 -17.24 3.75
N ASN A 221 -10.40 -16.17 2.94
CA ASN A 221 -11.38 -15.08 3.11
C ASN A 221 -11.41 -14.50 4.56
N ARG A 222 -10.25 -14.41 5.21
CA ARG A 222 -10.17 -14.03 6.63
C ARG A 222 -10.44 -12.55 6.90
N PHE A 223 -10.43 -11.71 5.87
CA PHE A 223 -10.77 -10.28 5.99
C PHE A 223 -12.22 -10.03 6.41
N ASP A 224 -13.10 -11.00 6.22
CA ASP A 224 -14.53 -10.89 6.53
C ASP A 224 -14.87 -11.45 7.93
N VAL A 225 -13.91 -12.07 8.61
CA VAL A 225 -14.11 -12.69 9.92
C VAL A 225 -14.02 -11.65 11.03
N ARG A 226 -14.94 -11.71 11.99
CA ARG A 226 -14.93 -10.86 13.19
C ARG A 226 -14.95 -11.69 14.47
N PRO A 227 -14.22 -11.28 15.54
CA PRO A 227 -13.33 -10.12 15.61
C PRO A 227 -12.12 -10.26 14.67
N ILE A 228 -11.57 -9.13 14.21
CA ILE A 228 -10.42 -9.13 13.28
C ILE A 228 -9.24 -9.79 13.99
N ALA A 229 -8.68 -10.82 13.36
CA ALA A 229 -7.56 -11.55 13.93
C ALA A 229 -6.28 -10.67 13.95
N PRO A 230 -5.42 -10.77 14.98
CA PRO A 230 -4.24 -9.92 15.10
C PRO A 230 -3.26 -10.00 13.92
N ASP A 231 -3.15 -11.16 13.28
CA ASP A 231 -2.33 -11.39 12.08
C ASP A 231 -2.88 -10.66 10.85
N VAL A 232 -4.21 -10.56 10.72
CA VAL A 232 -4.87 -9.73 9.69
C VAL A 232 -4.57 -8.24 9.94
N VAL A 233 -4.63 -7.79 11.19
CA VAL A 233 -4.27 -6.40 11.53
C VAL A 233 -2.81 -6.12 11.17
N GLU A 234 -1.87 -6.98 11.60
CA GLU A 234 -0.45 -6.82 11.30
C GLU A 234 -0.17 -6.79 9.80
N TYR A 235 -0.85 -7.65 9.03
CA TYR A 235 -0.77 -7.67 7.57
C TYR A 235 -1.18 -6.33 6.96
N CYS A 236 -2.40 -5.87 7.26
CA CYS A 236 -2.96 -4.63 6.71
C CYS A 236 -2.08 -3.41 7.04
N LEU A 237 -1.60 -3.31 8.29
CA LEU A 237 -0.69 -2.23 8.69
C LEU A 237 0.64 -2.27 7.93
N GLY A 238 1.17 -3.47 7.68
CA GLY A 238 2.42 -3.69 6.97
C GLY A 238 2.38 -3.24 5.51
N ASP A 239 1.21 -3.29 4.87
CA ASP A 239 1.04 -2.99 3.45
C ASP A 239 1.15 -1.50 3.13
N VAL A 240 0.73 -0.65 4.06
CA VAL A 240 0.90 0.81 3.94
C VAL A 240 2.21 1.32 4.55
N ALA A 241 2.84 0.56 5.46
CA ALA A 241 3.96 1.03 6.28
C ALA A 241 5.20 1.47 5.47
N LEU A 242 5.45 0.80 4.33
CA LEU A 242 6.61 1.07 3.47
C LEU A 242 6.30 2.02 2.30
N LEU A 243 5.03 2.35 2.07
CA LEU A 243 4.63 3.23 0.97
C LEU A 243 5.26 4.64 1.05
N PRO A 244 5.42 5.29 2.23
CA PRO A 244 6.10 6.58 2.30
C PRO A 244 7.56 6.52 1.85
N ALA A 245 8.28 5.45 2.18
CA ALA A 245 9.68 5.29 1.79
C ALA A 245 9.81 5.06 0.27
N LEU A 246 8.89 4.29 -0.31
CA LEU A 246 8.80 4.09 -1.75
C LEU A 246 8.44 5.39 -2.48
N HIS A 247 7.47 6.15 -1.95
CA HIS A 247 7.09 7.45 -2.48
C HIS A 247 8.28 8.41 -2.51
N GLU A 248 9.01 8.58 -1.40
CA GLU A 248 10.20 9.43 -1.35
C GLU A 248 11.26 8.97 -2.36
N LEU A 249 11.52 7.66 -2.42
CA LEU A 249 12.51 7.08 -3.31
C LEU A 249 12.18 7.29 -4.78
N TYR A 250 10.95 7.03 -5.20
CA TYR A 250 10.54 7.14 -6.60
C TYR A 250 10.28 8.58 -7.01
N GLY A 251 9.77 9.41 -6.10
CA GLY A 251 9.67 10.86 -6.29
C GLY A 251 11.02 11.50 -6.54
N GLY A 252 12.08 11.01 -5.87
CA GLY A 252 13.46 11.45 -6.14
C GLY A 252 14.07 11.00 -7.47
N ARG A 253 13.40 10.11 -8.22
CA ARG A 253 13.87 9.58 -9.52
C ARG A 253 13.19 10.22 -10.72
N VAL A 254 12.12 11.00 -10.51
CA VAL A 254 11.34 11.63 -11.58
C VAL A 254 11.41 13.15 -11.48
N ASP A 255 11.29 13.83 -12.61
CA ASP A 255 11.09 15.27 -12.66
C ASP A 255 9.59 15.62 -12.62
N ALA A 256 9.28 16.92 -12.66
CA ALA A 256 7.91 17.41 -12.61
C ALA A 256 7.06 16.97 -13.82
N GLU A 257 7.67 16.78 -15.00
CA GLU A 257 6.96 16.34 -16.20
C GLU A 257 6.53 14.87 -16.06
N TRP A 258 7.44 14.02 -15.59
CA TRP A 258 7.12 12.62 -15.32
C TRP A 258 6.11 12.47 -14.18
N LEU A 259 6.22 13.28 -13.14
CA LEU A 259 5.24 13.28 -12.05
C LEU A 259 3.85 13.67 -12.57
N ALA A 260 3.75 14.69 -13.41
CA ALA A 260 2.47 15.07 -14.03
C ALA A 260 1.86 13.93 -14.84
N LYS A 261 2.65 13.24 -15.68
CA LYS A 261 2.19 12.05 -16.43
C LYS A 261 1.67 10.95 -15.51
N VAL A 262 2.37 10.68 -14.40
CA VAL A 262 1.94 9.68 -13.42
C VAL A 262 0.61 10.08 -12.78
N VAL A 263 0.43 11.35 -12.41
CA VAL A 263 -0.81 11.86 -11.84
C VAL A 263 -1.97 11.76 -12.84
N ASP A 264 -1.75 12.18 -14.09
CA ASP A 264 -2.76 12.11 -15.15
C ASP A 264 -3.19 10.67 -15.43
N GLU A 265 -2.24 9.75 -15.50
CA GLU A 265 -2.54 8.33 -15.71
C GLU A 265 -3.18 7.67 -14.47
N SER A 266 -2.84 8.12 -13.26
CA SER A 266 -3.52 7.68 -12.04
C SER A 266 -5.00 8.08 -12.07
N ALA A 267 -5.29 9.31 -12.50
CA ALA A 267 -6.66 9.78 -12.71
C ALA A 267 -7.35 8.98 -13.83
N ARG A 268 -6.67 8.73 -14.95
CA ARG A 268 -7.21 7.91 -16.06
C ARG A 268 -7.57 6.50 -15.62
N ARG A 269 -6.72 5.83 -14.82
CA ARG A 269 -7.02 4.51 -14.24
C ARG A 269 -8.28 4.54 -13.38
N ILE A 270 -8.46 5.59 -12.58
CA ILE A 270 -9.66 5.75 -11.74
C ILE A 270 -10.91 5.99 -12.61
N GLU A 271 -10.83 6.84 -13.64
CA GLU A 271 -11.94 7.09 -14.56
C GLU A 271 -12.34 5.82 -15.33
N GLU A 272 -11.35 5.04 -15.80
CA GLU A 272 -11.56 3.80 -16.53
C GLU A 272 -12.37 2.79 -15.70
N VAL A 273 -12.03 2.62 -14.42
CA VAL A 273 -12.76 1.68 -13.56
C VAL A 273 -14.15 2.18 -13.14
N GLN A 274 -14.45 3.47 -13.31
CA GLN A 274 -15.79 4.02 -13.03
C GLN A 274 -16.79 3.78 -14.17
N ALA A 275 -16.31 3.33 -15.33
CA ALA A 275 -17.17 3.02 -16.48
C ALA A 275 -18.15 1.88 -16.18
N VAL A 276 -19.37 2.03 -16.70
CA VAL A 276 -20.48 1.07 -16.50
C VAL A 276 -20.15 -0.31 -17.08
N ASP A 277 -19.41 -0.34 -18.18
CA ASP A 277 -18.98 -1.53 -18.92
C ASP A 277 -17.54 -1.97 -18.60
N TYR A 278 -16.93 -1.42 -17.55
CA TYR A 278 -15.56 -1.81 -17.17
C TYR A 278 -15.48 -3.32 -16.85
N ASP A 279 -14.59 -3.98 -17.59
CA ASP A 279 -14.30 -5.40 -17.45
C ASP A 279 -13.29 -5.63 -16.32
N THR A 280 -13.70 -6.36 -15.29
CA THR A 280 -12.86 -6.72 -14.15
C THR A 280 -11.88 -7.83 -14.48
N THR A 281 -12.05 -8.54 -15.60
CA THR A 281 -11.21 -9.67 -15.99
C THR A 281 -9.74 -9.26 -16.05
N PHE A 282 -8.87 -10.05 -15.44
CA PHE A 282 -7.44 -9.84 -15.53
C PHE A 282 -6.96 -10.21 -16.93
N THR A 283 -6.30 -9.27 -17.60
CA THR A 283 -5.70 -9.49 -18.92
C THR A 283 -4.24 -9.06 -18.89
N TYR A 284 -3.42 -9.63 -19.77
CA TYR A 284 -2.01 -9.23 -19.90
C TYR A 284 -1.87 -7.73 -20.18
N LYS A 285 -2.87 -7.10 -20.82
CA LYS A 285 -2.91 -5.65 -21.08
C LYS A 285 -2.86 -4.85 -19.79
N LYS A 286 -3.47 -5.34 -18.71
CA LYS A 286 -3.42 -4.72 -17.38
C LYS A 286 -2.03 -4.80 -16.72
N MET A 287 -1.10 -5.60 -17.26
CA MET A 287 0.30 -5.64 -16.81
C MET A 287 1.22 -4.67 -17.57
N LEU A 288 0.76 -4.15 -18.70
CA LEU A 288 1.54 -3.20 -19.50
C LEU A 288 1.57 -1.85 -18.78
N ALA A 289 2.75 -1.23 -18.78
CA ALA A 289 2.86 0.15 -18.33
C ALA A 289 2.44 1.11 -19.46
N PRO A 290 1.88 2.27 -19.11
CA PRO A 290 1.41 3.23 -20.10
C PRO A 290 2.56 3.90 -20.88
N TRP A 291 3.81 3.76 -20.41
CA TRP A 291 4.99 4.37 -21.01
C TRP A 291 5.73 3.44 -21.98
N GLY A 292 5.25 2.20 -22.17
CA GLY A 292 5.97 1.11 -22.85
C GLY A 292 6.11 1.18 -24.38
N GLY A 293 5.54 2.21 -25.03
CA GLY A 293 5.56 2.43 -26.48
C GLY A 293 4.52 1.62 -27.26
N ASP A 294 3.97 2.23 -28.32
CA ASP A 294 2.83 1.74 -29.13
C ASP A 294 3.08 0.44 -29.92
N LEU A 295 4.33 0.03 -30.07
CA LEU A 295 4.70 -1.14 -30.89
C LEU A 295 4.25 -2.48 -30.27
N VAL A 296 4.00 -2.54 -28.95
CA VAL A 296 3.63 -3.79 -28.27
C VAL A 296 2.13 -4.06 -28.34
N VAL A 297 1.29 -3.01 -28.31
CA VAL A 297 -0.18 -3.16 -28.43
C VAL A 297 -0.54 -3.82 -29.76
N LYS A 298 0.13 -3.42 -30.86
CA LYS A 298 -0.06 -4.02 -32.19
C LYS A 298 0.36 -5.49 -32.30
N VAL A 299 1.38 -5.95 -31.56
CA VAL A 299 1.85 -7.35 -31.65
C VAL A 299 0.98 -8.29 -30.82
N LEU A 300 0.44 -7.82 -29.70
CA LEU A 300 -0.38 -8.65 -28.81
C LEU A 300 -1.87 -8.63 -29.17
N ASP A 301 -2.36 -7.58 -29.83
CA ASP A 301 -3.68 -7.60 -30.48
C ASP A 301 -3.76 -8.63 -31.62
N LEU A 302 -2.62 -9.07 -32.16
CA LEU A 302 -2.53 -10.11 -33.18
C LEU A 302 -2.42 -11.53 -32.61
N ASN A 303 -2.24 -11.72 -31.30
CA ASN A 303 -2.14 -13.05 -30.68
C ASN A 303 -2.57 -13.05 -29.19
N PRO A 304 -3.88 -13.18 -28.89
CA PRO A 304 -4.41 -13.16 -27.52
C PRO A 304 -4.04 -14.39 -26.67
N ASP A 305 -3.54 -15.47 -27.28
CA ASP A 305 -3.29 -16.76 -26.63
C ASP A 305 -1.82 -17.02 -26.23
N LEU A 306 -0.94 -16.00 -26.29
CA LEU A 306 0.45 -16.16 -25.85
C LEU A 306 0.52 -16.35 -24.33
N PRO A 307 1.05 -17.48 -23.81
CA PRO A 307 1.13 -17.71 -22.38
C PRO A 307 2.09 -16.70 -21.74
N ALA A 308 1.67 -16.09 -20.63
CA ALA A 308 2.53 -15.29 -19.77
C ALA A 308 3.55 -16.21 -19.08
N THR A 309 4.63 -16.57 -19.76
CA THR A 309 5.77 -17.22 -19.13
C THR A 309 6.80 -16.15 -18.73
N ASP A 310 7.35 -16.27 -17.53
CA ASP A 310 8.45 -15.48 -16.97
C ASP A 310 9.78 -15.62 -17.73
N ALA A 311 9.77 -16.12 -18.96
CA ALA A 311 10.94 -16.17 -19.81
C ALA A 311 11.19 -14.78 -20.39
N GLU A 312 12.39 -14.24 -20.15
CA GLU A 312 12.97 -13.21 -21.00
C GLU A 312 12.69 -13.60 -22.47
N LEU A 313 11.87 -12.80 -23.17
CA LEU A 313 11.78 -12.92 -24.62
C LEU A 313 13.21 -12.78 -25.14
N PRO A 314 13.71 -13.75 -25.93
CA PRO A 314 15.06 -13.65 -26.47
C PRO A 314 15.19 -12.32 -27.19
N ALA A 315 16.28 -11.60 -26.92
CA ALA A 315 16.64 -10.41 -27.67
C ALA A 315 16.62 -10.80 -29.16
N VAL A 316 15.66 -10.27 -29.90
CA VAL A 316 15.67 -10.39 -31.35
C VAL A 316 16.77 -9.45 -31.80
N ASP A 317 17.94 -10.01 -32.10
CA ASP A 317 19.00 -9.30 -32.79
C ASP A 317 18.44 -8.83 -34.13
N VAL A 318 18.13 -7.54 -34.21
CA VAL A 318 17.81 -6.88 -35.47
C VAL A 318 19.13 -6.74 -36.21
N GLU A 319 19.41 -7.65 -37.14
CA GLU A 319 20.53 -7.46 -38.06
C GLU A 319 20.36 -6.14 -38.82
N PRO A 320 21.44 -5.33 -38.95
CA PRO A 320 21.36 -4.07 -39.69
C PRO A 320 21.13 -4.36 -41.17
N VAL A 321 20.02 -3.83 -41.68
CA VAL A 321 19.69 -3.80 -43.12
C VAL A 321 20.86 -3.17 -43.87
N LYS A 322 21.53 -3.96 -44.73
CA LYS A 322 22.54 -3.44 -45.66
C LYS A 322 21.86 -2.46 -46.63
N PRO A 323 22.47 -1.29 -46.88
CA PRO A 323 21.94 -0.36 -47.88
C PRO A 323 22.04 -1.01 -49.27
N LEU A 324 20.92 -0.99 -49.99
CA LEU A 324 20.88 -1.34 -51.42
C LEU A 324 21.69 -0.30 -52.19
N VAL A 325 22.69 -0.78 -52.93
CA VAL A 325 23.34 -0.07 -54.04
C VAL A 325 22.67 -0.51 -55.33
#